data_AF-M5T888-F1
#
_entry.id   AF-M5T888-F1
#
_cell.length_a   1.000
_cell.length_b   1.000
_cell.length_c   1.000
_cell.angle_alpha   90.00
_cell.angle_beta   90.00
_cell.angle_gamma   90.00
#
_symmetry.space_group_name_H-M   'P 1'
#
loop_
_entity.id
_entity.type
_entity.pdbx_description
1 polymer ?
#
loop_
_entity_poly.entity_id
_entity_poly.type
_entity_poly.pdbx_seq_one_letter_code
_entity_poly.pdbx_strand_id
1 'polypeptide(L)'
;MRLRYSLFSLFVFTALIALSLCVWKHTLGRDRVDRTKKLVWRDGSVGIIEFNPFDVGWDFRDTERGSGTYVLISEFAHLRGSTGAWGHRVGLQLPTGLREGQRITFTPAAIDRADSRVVGDNTISRMRAGEFTAFNFGSPHKDTMDDSFSTSHAIVTIASICDDSVVINLTLNASFDRMNDLTIDGAFTLSRRPDEIK
;
A
#
# COMPACT_ATOMS: atom_id res chain seq x y z
N MET A 1 -38.69 24.21 50.46
CA MET A 1 -37.35 23.57 50.59
C MET A 1 -37.07 22.45 49.55
N ARG A 2 -38.05 21.93 48.79
CA ARG A 2 -37.85 20.83 47.82
C ARG A 2 -37.24 21.20 46.45
N LEU A 3 -37.38 22.45 45.99
CA LEU A 3 -36.92 22.86 44.65
C LEU A 3 -35.38 22.99 44.53
N ARG A 4 -34.68 23.36 45.62
CA ARG A 4 -33.23 23.59 45.62
C ARG A 4 -32.41 22.29 45.53
N TYR A 5 -32.90 21.21 46.13
CA TYR A 5 -32.25 19.89 46.03
C TYR A 5 -32.39 19.28 44.63
N SER A 6 -33.52 19.54 43.96
CA SER A 6 -33.78 19.05 42.59
C SER A 6 -32.85 19.65 41.54
N LEU A 7 -32.51 20.93 41.68
CA LEU A 7 -31.58 21.61 40.76
C LEU A 7 -30.16 21.10 40.96
N PHE A 8 -29.72 20.96 42.21
CA PHE A 8 -28.38 20.46 42.52
C PHE A 8 -28.18 19.02 42.03
N SER A 9 -29.17 18.13 42.22
CA SER A 9 -29.12 16.77 41.68
C SER A 9 -29.05 16.73 40.15
N LEU A 10 -29.74 17.64 39.47
CA LEU A 10 -29.70 17.73 38.00
C LEU A 10 -28.30 18.15 37.51
N PHE A 11 -27.68 19.13 38.16
CA PHE A 11 -26.31 19.57 37.83
C PHE A 11 -25.29 18.44 38.04
N VAL A 12 -25.36 17.73 39.16
CA VAL A 12 -24.47 16.59 39.43
C VAL A 12 -24.67 15.48 38.41
N PHE A 13 -25.91 15.16 38.06
CA PHE A 13 -26.20 14.11 37.08
C PHE A 13 -25.70 14.49 35.66
N THR A 14 -25.90 15.74 35.26
CA THR A 14 -25.41 16.25 33.96
C THR A 14 -23.88 16.26 33.90
N ALA A 15 -23.23 16.66 35.00
CA ALA A 15 -21.77 16.64 35.11
C ALA A 15 -21.22 15.20 35.03
N LEU A 16 -21.86 14.23 35.69
CA LEU A 16 -21.47 12.81 35.62
C LEU A 16 -21.65 12.24 34.22
N ILE A 17 -22.73 12.59 33.50
CA ILE A 17 -22.92 12.19 32.10
C ILE A 17 -21.81 12.79 31.24
N ALA A 18 -21.54 14.09 31.36
CA ALA A 18 -20.48 14.75 30.60
C ALA A 18 -19.09 14.13 30.87
N LEU A 19 -18.79 13.81 32.14
CA LEU A 19 -17.55 13.15 32.51
C LEU A 19 -17.46 11.74 31.93
N SER A 20 -18.56 10.98 31.96
CA SER A 20 -18.61 9.63 31.39
C SER A 20 -18.42 9.62 29.87
N LEU A 21 -19.00 10.60 29.15
CA LEU A 21 -18.81 10.77 27.71
C LEU A 21 -17.38 11.23 27.37
N CYS A 22 -16.79 12.09 28.21
CA CYS A 22 -15.41 12.55 28.04
C CYS A 22 -14.41 11.41 28.27
N VAL A 23 -14.59 10.64 29.34
CA VAL A 23 -13.81 9.44 29.63
C VAL A 23 -13.98 8.42 28.50
N TRP A 24 -15.22 8.12 28.07
CA TRP A 24 -15.47 7.20 26.97
C TRP A 24 -14.78 7.63 25.67
N LYS A 25 -14.89 8.92 25.28
CA LYS A 25 -14.15 9.44 24.11
C LYS A 25 -12.64 9.33 24.27
N HIS A 26 -12.11 9.58 25.46
CA HIS A 26 -10.67 9.61 25.69
C HIS A 26 -10.05 8.21 25.84
N THR A 27 -10.77 7.25 26.42
CA THR A 27 -10.26 5.89 26.69
C THR A 27 -10.66 4.87 25.63
N LEU A 28 -11.81 5.06 24.96
CA LEU A 28 -12.39 4.09 24.02
C LEU A 28 -12.78 4.69 22.66
N GLY A 29 -12.94 6.01 22.55
CA GLY A 29 -13.49 6.70 21.37
C GLY A 29 -12.48 7.13 20.30
N ARG A 30 -11.29 6.52 20.24
CA ARG A 30 -10.51 6.54 19.00
C ARG A 30 -10.84 5.27 18.26
N ASP A 31 -11.67 5.39 17.22
CA ASP A 31 -11.99 4.29 16.32
C ASP A 31 -10.68 3.60 15.92
N ARG A 32 -10.59 2.31 16.23
CA ARG A 32 -9.39 1.52 15.96
C ARG A 32 -9.17 1.50 14.45
N VAL A 33 -8.03 2.01 14.00
CA VAL A 33 -7.63 1.91 12.60
C VAL A 33 -7.13 0.49 12.36
N ASP A 34 -7.87 -0.29 11.57
CA ASP A 34 -7.44 -1.61 11.17
C ASP A 34 -6.47 -1.46 10.00
N ARG A 35 -5.19 -1.76 10.24
CA ARG A 35 -4.11 -1.66 9.24
C ARG A 35 -3.68 -3.05 8.78
N THR A 36 -3.66 -3.25 7.47
CA THR A 36 -3.13 -4.45 6.83
C THR A 36 -1.87 -4.07 6.06
N LYS A 37 -0.77 -4.76 6.35
CA LYS A 37 0.51 -4.56 5.67
C LYS A 37 0.95 -5.87 5.02
N LYS A 38 1.29 -5.84 3.74
CA LYS A 38 1.78 -6.98 2.97
C LYS A 38 3.13 -6.62 2.35
N LEU A 39 4.18 -7.29 2.83
CA LEU A 39 5.58 -7.08 2.45
C LEU A 39 6.15 -8.41 1.96
N VAL A 40 6.22 -8.59 0.64
CA VAL A 40 6.49 -9.91 0.04
C VAL A 40 7.66 -9.83 -0.92
N TRP A 41 8.52 -10.84 -0.83
CA TRP A 41 9.57 -11.17 -1.79
C TRP A 41 9.25 -12.51 -2.43
N ARG A 42 9.13 -12.56 -3.76
CA ARG A 42 8.84 -13.80 -4.51
C ARG A 42 10.00 -14.14 -5.44
N ASP A 43 10.84 -15.08 -5.04
CA ASP A 43 11.92 -15.60 -5.86
C ASP A 43 11.40 -16.38 -7.08
N GLY A 44 12.12 -16.30 -8.20
CA GLY A 44 11.78 -17.02 -9.43
C GLY A 44 10.39 -16.68 -9.95
N SER A 45 10.02 -15.40 -9.89
CA SER A 45 8.69 -14.92 -10.26
C SER A 45 8.71 -13.65 -11.11
N VAL A 46 7.61 -13.47 -11.83
CA VAL A 46 7.30 -12.29 -12.63
C VAL A 46 5.96 -11.73 -12.19
N GLY A 47 5.92 -10.41 -11.94
CA GLY A 47 4.68 -9.70 -11.65
C GLY A 47 3.76 -9.67 -12.86
N ILE A 48 2.51 -10.07 -12.66
CA ILE A 48 1.40 -9.86 -13.58
C ILE A 48 0.68 -8.60 -13.17
N ILE A 49 0.59 -7.67 -14.12
CA ILE A 49 -0.08 -6.39 -13.96
C ILE A 49 -1.33 -6.35 -14.83
N GLU A 50 -2.32 -5.61 -14.38
CA GLU A 50 -3.59 -5.41 -15.06
C GLU A 50 -3.82 -3.94 -15.31
N PHE A 51 -4.23 -3.63 -16.54
CA PHE A 51 -4.51 -2.28 -16.97
C PHE A 51 -5.87 -1.85 -16.45
N ASN A 52 -5.92 -0.69 -15.80
CA ASN A 52 -7.15 -0.07 -15.37
C ASN A 52 -7.55 1.02 -16.38
N PRO A 53 -8.60 0.83 -17.19
CA PRO A 53 -8.96 1.80 -18.22
C PRO A 53 -9.51 3.13 -17.65
N PHE A 54 -9.95 3.15 -16.39
CA PHE A 54 -10.49 4.37 -15.77
C PHE A 54 -9.39 5.30 -15.23
N ASP A 55 -8.29 4.70 -14.78
CA ASP A 55 -7.17 5.37 -14.12
C ASP A 55 -5.90 5.34 -15.02
N VAL A 56 -6.00 4.77 -16.22
CA VAL A 56 -5.00 4.77 -17.31
C VAL A 56 -3.62 4.23 -16.91
N GLY A 57 -3.55 3.35 -15.92
CA GLY A 57 -2.29 2.79 -15.43
C GLY A 57 -2.36 1.29 -15.17
N TRP A 58 -1.23 0.75 -14.69
CA TRP A 58 -1.09 -0.66 -14.35
C TRP A 58 -1.13 -0.88 -12.84
N ASP A 59 -1.93 -1.83 -12.37
CA ASP A 59 -1.91 -2.33 -10.98
C ASP A 59 -1.45 -3.79 -10.93
N PHE A 60 -0.91 -4.22 -9.80
CA PHE A 60 -0.62 -5.61 -9.51
C PHE A 60 -1.90 -6.46 -9.51
N ARG A 61 -1.86 -7.57 -10.26
CA ARG A 61 -2.92 -8.60 -10.29
C ARG A 61 -2.46 -9.87 -9.57
N ASP A 62 -1.33 -10.43 -9.99
CA ASP A 62 -0.80 -11.69 -9.47
C ASP A 62 0.69 -11.85 -9.81
N THR A 63 1.28 -13.01 -9.50
CA THR A 63 2.61 -13.39 -9.97
C THR A 63 2.58 -14.76 -10.63
N GLU A 64 3.43 -14.97 -11.62
CA GLU A 64 3.70 -16.29 -12.20
C GLU A 64 5.16 -16.69 -12.00
N ARG A 65 5.48 -17.97 -12.27
CA ARG A 65 6.86 -18.46 -12.24
C ARG A 65 7.67 -17.87 -13.40
N GLY A 66 8.85 -17.35 -13.11
CA GLY A 66 9.75 -16.77 -14.10
C GLY A 66 11.19 -16.66 -13.61
N SER A 67 12.04 -15.94 -14.35
CA SER A 67 13.49 -15.88 -14.06
C SER A 67 13.90 -14.79 -13.06
N GLY A 68 13.01 -13.88 -12.68
CA GLY A 68 13.31 -12.73 -11.81
C GLY A 68 12.82 -12.88 -10.37
N THR A 69 12.74 -11.74 -9.68
CA THR A 69 12.11 -11.64 -8.36
C THR A 69 11.08 -10.54 -8.39
N TYR A 70 9.87 -10.83 -7.92
CA TYR A 70 8.82 -9.83 -7.73
C TYR A 70 8.75 -9.40 -6.26
N VAL A 71 8.66 -8.10 -6.03
CA VAL A 71 8.45 -7.52 -4.70
C VAL A 71 7.12 -6.78 -4.67
N LEU A 72 6.37 -7.02 -3.59
CA LEU A 72 5.12 -6.34 -3.30
C LEU A 72 5.22 -5.64 -1.95
N ILE A 73 5.00 -4.32 -1.96
CA ILE A 73 4.84 -3.50 -0.76
C ILE A 73 3.44 -2.94 -0.79
N SER A 74 2.65 -3.25 0.22
CA SER A 74 1.29 -2.75 0.30
C SER A 74 0.89 -2.44 1.74
N GLU A 75 0.23 -1.31 1.93
CA GLU A 75 -0.36 -0.91 3.20
C GLU A 75 -1.75 -0.38 2.93
N PHE A 76 -2.74 -0.91 3.66
CA PHE A 76 -4.11 -0.45 3.64
C PHE A 76 -4.57 -0.21 5.06
N ALA A 77 -5.34 0.85 5.25
CA ALA A 77 -5.94 1.19 6.52
C ALA A 77 -7.43 1.46 6.33
N HIS A 78 -8.24 0.87 7.20
CA HIS A 78 -9.67 1.11 7.26
C HIS A 78 -10.06 1.65 8.64
N LEU A 79 -10.83 2.72 8.65
CA LEU A 79 -11.38 3.31 9.87
C LEU A 79 -12.71 2.63 10.17
N ARG A 80 -12.70 1.73 11.17
CA ARG A 80 -13.88 0.96 11.58
C ARG A 80 -15.04 1.90 11.94
N GLY A 81 -16.20 1.69 11.33
CA GLY A 81 -17.39 2.53 11.54
C GLY A 81 -17.46 3.77 10.65
N SER A 82 -16.56 3.93 9.69
CA SER A 82 -16.59 5.02 8.70
C SER A 82 -16.44 4.49 7.27
N THR A 83 -16.71 5.34 6.27
CA THR A 83 -16.34 5.11 4.87
C THR A 83 -14.87 5.46 4.59
N GLY A 84 -14.13 5.95 5.59
CA GLY A 84 -12.74 6.36 5.46
C GLY A 84 -11.81 5.16 5.32
N ALA A 85 -11.10 5.10 4.20
CA ALA A 85 -10.04 4.13 3.96
C ALA A 85 -8.97 4.75 3.08
N TRP A 86 -7.73 4.32 3.28
CA TRP A 86 -6.61 4.70 2.44
C TRP A 86 -5.67 3.51 2.28
N GLY A 87 -4.83 3.58 1.25
CA GLY A 87 -3.76 2.61 1.10
C GLY A 87 -2.99 2.82 -0.17
N HIS A 88 -1.89 2.10 -0.26
CA HIS A 88 -1.07 2.06 -1.44
C HIS A 88 -0.59 0.65 -1.72
N ARG A 89 -0.19 0.45 -2.96
CA ARG A 89 0.47 -0.78 -3.41
C ARG A 89 1.56 -0.41 -4.40
N VAL A 90 2.74 -0.99 -4.19
CA VAL A 90 3.90 -0.81 -5.05
C VAL A 90 4.41 -2.18 -5.45
N GLY A 91 4.45 -2.41 -6.76
CA GLY A 91 5.01 -3.61 -7.35
C GLY A 91 6.37 -3.30 -7.96
N LEU A 92 7.38 -4.13 -7.71
CA LEU A 92 8.73 -3.97 -8.24
C LEU A 92 9.17 -5.28 -8.88
N GLN A 93 9.60 -5.22 -10.14
CA GLN A 93 10.19 -6.39 -10.81
C GLN A 93 11.71 -6.26 -10.82
N LEU A 94 12.36 -7.00 -9.92
CA LEU A 94 13.82 -7.00 -9.81
C LEU A 94 14.47 -7.81 -10.95
N PRO A 95 15.69 -7.42 -11.37
CA PRO A 95 16.52 -8.23 -12.26
C PRO A 95 17.02 -9.50 -11.56
N THR A 96 17.59 -10.40 -12.34
CA THR A 96 18.24 -11.62 -11.83
C THR A 96 19.61 -11.34 -11.24
N GLY A 97 20.13 -12.25 -10.42
CA GLY A 97 21.52 -12.17 -9.92
C GLY A 97 21.71 -11.08 -8.86
N LEU A 98 20.68 -10.90 -8.01
CA LEU A 98 20.68 -9.92 -6.94
C LEU A 98 21.76 -10.21 -5.90
N ARG A 99 22.40 -9.15 -5.40
CA ARG A 99 23.40 -9.23 -4.34
C ARG A 99 23.21 -8.12 -3.32
N GLU A 100 23.65 -8.35 -2.09
CA GLU A 100 23.69 -7.33 -1.05
C GLU A 100 24.52 -6.12 -1.50
N GLY A 101 24.11 -4.92 -1.10
CA GLY A 101 24.66 -3.64 -1.53
C GLY A 101 24.27 -3.20 -2.95
N GLN A 102 23.59 -4.04 -3.74
CA GLN A 102 23.20 -3.68 -5.09
C GLN A 102 22.11 -2.59 -5.08
N ARG A 103 22.38 -1.51 -5.82
CA ARG A 103 21.43 -0.43 -6.08
C ARG A 103 20.81 -0.60 -7.47
N ILE A 104 19.49 -0.51 -7.56
CA ILE A 104 18.71 -0.74 -8.78
C ILE A 104 17.75 0.43 -8.93
N THR A 105 17.76 1.06 -10.10
CA THR A 105 16.82 2.12 -10.46
C THR A 105 15.69 1.52 -11.31
N PHE A 106 14.49 1.99 -11.07
CA PHE A 106 13.29 1.54 -11.76
C PHE A 106 12.58 2.69 -12.45
N THR A 107 11.94 2.34 -13.56
CA THR A 107 11.04 3.23 -14.30
C THR A 107 9.60 2.71 -14.20
N PRO A 108 8.60 3.59 -14.34
CA PRO A 108 7.21 3.17 -14.42
C PRO A 108 7.00 2.10 -15.51
N ALA A 109 6.04 1.22 -15.25
CA ALA A 109 5.56 0.28 -16.23
C ALA A 109 4.91 1.01 -17.41
N ALA A 110 5.46 0.89 -18.61
CA ALA A 110 4.93 1.56 -19.80
C ALA A 110 3.47 1.17 -20.11
N ILE A 111 2.60 2.11 -20.49
CA ILE A 111 1.19 1.84 -20.82
C ILE A 111 1.00 1.15 -22.16
N ASP A 112 1.85 1.45 -23.13
CA ASP A 112 1.73 1.05 -24.54
C ASP A 112 2.42 -0.29 -24.85
N ARG A 113 2.12 -1.32 -24.04
CA ARG A 113 2.77 -2.63 -24.15
C ARG A 113 2.26 -3.47 -25.31
N ALA A 114 3.13 -3.72 -26.27
CA ALA A 114 2.89 -4.65 -27.39
C ALA A 114 2.66 -6.10 -26.93
N ASP A 115 3.19 -6.51 -25.76
CA ASP A 115 3.06 -7.86 -25.21
C ASP A 115 1.88 -8.03 -24.23
N SER A 116 1.00 -7.02 -24.14
CA SER A 116 -0.24 -7.12 -23.39
C SER A 116 -1.21 -8.14 -24.01
N ARG A 117 -2.02 -8.77 -23.15
CA ARG A 117 -2.98 -9.80 -23.54
C ARG A 117 -4.33 -9.48 -22.93
N VAL A 118 -5.39 -9.67 -23.71
CA VAL A 118 -6.77 -9.55 -23.22
C VAL A 118 -7.20 -10.91 -22.66
N VAL A 119 -7.60 -10.92 -21.39
CA VAL A 119 -8.11 -12.11 -20.68
C VAL A 119 -9.47 -11.74 -20.08
N GLY A 120 -10.53 -12.16 -20.76
CA GLY A 120 -11.89 -11.67 -20.46
C GLY A 120 -12.00 -10.19 -20.81
N ASP A 121 -12.50 -9.38 -19.88
CA ASP A 121 -12.63 -7.93 -20.04
C ASP A 121 -11.36 -7.15 -19.63
N ASN A 122 -10.31 -7.87 -19.21
CA ASN A 122 -9.13 -7.27 -18.60
C ASN A 122 -7.93 -7.37 -19.54
N THR A 123 -7.14 -6.29 -19.63
CA THR A 123 -5.84 -6.31 -20.31
C THR A 123 -4.75 -6.54 -19.27
N ILE A 124 -3.96 -7.60 -19.44
CA ILE A 124 -2.86 -7.94 -18.54
C ILE A 124 -1.52 -7.92 -19.26
N SER A 125 -0.45 -7.71 -18.51
CA SER A 125 0.92 -7.81 -19.01
C SER A 125 1.86 -8.34 -17.93
N ARG A 126 3.07 -8.71 -18.34
CA ARG A 126 4.16 -9.10 -17.45
C ARG A 126 5.05 -7.92 -17.19
N MET A 127 5.43 -7.71 -15.94
CA MET A 127 6.47 -6.73 -15.61
C MET A 127 7.83 -7.18 -16.13
N ARG A 128 8.59 -6.22 -16.63
CA ARG A 128 9.98 -6.39 -17.09
C ARG A 128 10.92 -6.01 -15.95
N ALA A 129 12.11 -6.59 -15.95
CA ALA A 129 13.12 -6.25 -14.95
C ALA A 129 13.44 -4.75 -14.97
N GLY A 130 13.45 -4.12 -13.79
CA GLY A 130 13.64 -2.68 -13.66
C GLY A 130 12.35 -1.86 -13.78
N GLU A 131 11.18 -2.50 -13.86
CA GLU A 131 9.90 -1.78 -13.86
C GLU A 131 9.25 -1.75 -12.47
N PHE A 132 8.47 -0.69 -12.22
CA PHE A 132 7.61 -0.61 -11.06
C PHE A 132 6.20 -0.13 -11.42
N THR A 133 5.23 -0.52 -10.60
CA THR A 133 3.85 -0.01 -10.61
C THR A 133 3.53 0.60 -9.26
N ALA A 134 2.61 1.55 -9.24
CA ALA A 134 2.09 2.15 -8.02
C ALA A 134 0.59 2.38 -8.13
N PHE A 135 -0.12 2.04 -7.07
CA PHE A 135 -1.53 2.30 -6.87
C PHE A 135 -1.70 3.08 -5.58
N ASN A 136 -2.55 4.12 -5.62
CA ASN A 136 -2.88 4.93 -4.46
C ASN A 136 -4.40 5.00 -4.30
N PHE A 137 -4.87 4.89 -3.06
CA PHE A 137 -6.28 4.92 -2.71
C PHE A 137 -6.50 5.78 -1.48
N GLY A 138 -7.53 6.61 -1.54
CA GLY A 138 -8.02 7.42 -0.43
C GLY A 138 -9.47 7.79 -0.69
N SER A 139 -10.40 7.22 0.08
CA SER A 139 -11.84 7.37 -0.16
C SER A 139 -12.25 8.84 -0.38
N PRO A 140 -12.94 9.17 -1.49
CA PRO A 140 -13.54 8.26 -2.49
C PRO A 140 -12.65 7.97 -3.71
N HIS A 141 -11.43 8.52 -3.76
CA HIS A 141 -10.58 8.49 -4.93
C HIS A 141 -9.59 7.31 -4.91
N LYS A 142 -9.22 6.88 -6.10
CA LYS A 142 -8.11 5.95 -6.33
C LYS A 142 -7.45 6.34 -7.64
N ASP A 143 -6.19 5.97 -7.80
CA ASP A 143 -5.47 6.17 -9.03
C ASP A 143 -4.34 5.15 -9.19
N THR A 144 -4.00 4.86 -10.44
CA THR A 144 -2.88 4.02 -10.84
C THR A 144 -1.86 4.88 -11.57
N MET A 145 -0.60 4.74 -11.22
CA MET A 145 0.46 5.46 -11.89
C MET A 145 0.63 4.93 -13.33
N ASP A 146 0.79 5.85 -14.28
CA ASP A 146 1.22 5.57 -15.64
C ASP A 146 2.68 6.02 -15.87
N ASP A 147 3.19 5.83 -17.09
CA ASP A 147 4.54 6.22 -17.49
C ASP A 147 4.65 7.63 -18.08
N SER A 148 3.57 8.42 -18.07
CA SER A 148 3.57 9.78 -18.59
C SER A 148 4.28 10.77 -17.66
N PHE A 149 4.36 10.45 -16.36
CA PHE A 149 5.01 11.29 -15.35
C PHE A 149 6.51 11.02 -15.26
N SER A 150 7.32 11.89 -15.87
CA SER A 150 8.79 11.78 -15.84
C SER A 150 9.41 11.91 -14.43
N THR A 151 8.65 12.40 -13.45
CA THR A 151 9.05 12.52 -12.05
C THR A 151 8.95 11.20 -11.29
N SER A 152 8.22 10.22 -11.83
CA SER A 152 8.01 8.92 -11.21
C SER A 152 9.25 8.04 -11.34
N HIS A 153 9.80 7.61 -10.20
CA HIS A 153 10.97 6.74 -10.14
C HIS A 153 11.02 5.96 -8.84
N ALA A 154 11.66 4.80 -8.87
CA ALA A 154 12.00 4.06 -7.67
C ALA A 154 13.47 3.68 -7.67
N ILE A 155 14.07 3.62 -6.48
CA ILE A 155 15.42 3.14 -6.27
C ILE A 155 15.37 2.16 -5.11
N VAL A 156 15.84 0.94 -5.38
CA VAL A 156 15.98 -0.10 -4.36
C VAL A 156 17.45 -0.37 -4.12
N THR A 157 17.85 -0.39 -2.86
CA THR A 157 19.14 -0.96 -2.43
C THR A 157 18.87 -2.23 -1.66
N ILE A 158 19.47 -3.34 -2.08
CA ILE A 158 19.38 -4.61 -1.35
C ILE A 158 20.31 -4.52 -0.13
N ALA A 159 19.75 -4.42 1.06
CA ALA A 159 20.53 -4.26 2.29
C ALA A 159 21.03 -5.61 2.82
N SER A 160 20.16 -6.62 2.85
CA SER A 160 20.55 -7.98 3.23
C SER A 160 19.63 -9.03 2.62
N ILE A 161 20.19 -10.20 2.28
CA ILE A 161 19.47 -11.36 1.75
C ILE A 161 19.65 -12.55 2.71
N CYS A 162 18.57 -12.96 3.36
CA CYS A 162 18.52 -14.17 4.19
C CYS A 162 17.59 -15.22 3.56
N ASP A 163 17.58 -16.43 4.08
CA ASP A 163 16.77 -17.54 3.55
C ASP A 163 15.26 -17.30 3.70
N ASP A 164 14.83 -16.63 4.77
CA ASP A 164 13.43 -16.38 5.11
C ASP A 164 12.95 -14.97 4.75
N SER A 165 13.89 -14.03 4.64
CA SER A 165 13.59 -12.61 4.58
C SER A 165 14.65 -11.83 3.79
N VAL A 166 14.24 -10.70 3.23
CA VAL A 166 15.14 -9.78 2.54
C VAL A 166 14.87 -8.37 3.05
N VAL A 167 15.94 -7.64 3.36
CA VAL A 167 15.85 -6.23 3.72
C VAL A 167 16.22 -5.39 2.51
N ILE A 168 15.33 -4.46 2.16
CA ILE A 168 15.57 -3.47 1.12
C ILE A 168 15.41 -2.06 1.65
N ASN A 169 16.17 -1.12 1.11
CA ASN A 169 15.91 0.30 1.25
C ASN A 169 15.27 0.81 -0.03
N LEU A 170 14.06 1.36 0.07
CA LEU A 170 13.30 1.89 -1.05
C LEU A 170 13.20 3.41 -0.92
N THR A 171 13.60 4.11 -1.97
CA THR A 171 13.24 5.50 -2.23
C THR A 171 12.34 5.51 -3.46
N LEU A 172 11.12 6.01 -3.33
CA LEU A 172 10.08 6.02 -4.36
C LEU A 172 9.46 7.42 -4.42
N ASN A 173 9.30 7.90 -5.64
CA ASN A 173 8.35 8.95 -5.95
C ASN A 173 7.42 8.42 -7.05
N ALA A 174 6.11 8.35 -6.79
CA ALA A 174 5.12 7.98 -7.79
C ALA A 174 4.08 9.10 -7.89
N SER A 175 4.00 9.72 -9.06
CA SER A 175 3.04 10.79 -9.35
C SER A 175 1.75 10.21 -9.94
N PHE A 176 0.63 10.87 -9.65
CA PHE A 176 -0.71 10.45 -10.06
C PHE A 176 -1.46 11.65 -10.65
N ASP A 177 -2.42 11.40 -11.54
CA ASP A 177 -3.22 12.47 -12.16
C ASP A 177 -4.28 13.00 -11.19
N ARG A 178 -4.94 12.09 -10.47
CA ARG A 178 -6.13 12.37 -9.65
C ARG A 178 -5.89 12.26 -8.15
N MET A 179 -4.69 11.84 -7.77
CA MET A 179 -4.30 11.59 -6.39
C MET A 179 -3.02 12.35 -6.05
N ASN A 180 -2.77 12.55 -4.75
CA ASN A 180 -1.48 13.06 -4.32
C ASN A 180 -0.37 12.05 -4.64
N ASP A 181 0.80 12.58 -4.98
CA ASP A 181 2.02 11.80 -5.15
C ASP A 181 2.31 10.93 -3.92
N LEU A 182 2.75 9.70 -4.19
CA LEU A 182 3.20 8.76 -3.18
C LEU A 182 4.73 8.83 -3.08
N THR A 183 5.22 9.39 -1.99
CA THR A 183 6.64 9.35 -1.64
C THR A 183 6.87 8.31 -0.55
N ILE A 184 7.82 7.41 -0.78
CA ILE A 184 8.29 6.44 0.21
C ILE A 184 9.81 6.57 0.31
N ASP A 185 10.33 6.71 1.52
CA ASP A 185 11.77 6.62 1.78
C ASP A 185 11.98 5.83 3.08
N GLY A 186 12.42 4.58 2.96
CA GLY A 186 12.57 3.73 4.13
C GLY A 186 13.05 2.30 3.88
N ALA A 187 13.34 1.63 4.99
CA ALA A 187 13.75 0.23 5.02
C ALA A 187 12.53 -0.70 5.18
N PHE A 188 12.51 -1.79 4.42
CA PHE A 188 11.46 -2.80 4.45
C PHE A 188 12.07 -4.19 4.61
N THR A 189 11.54 -4.95 5.56
CA THR A 189 11.82 -6.38 5.70
C THR A 189 10.70 -7.17 5.02
N LEU A 190 11.05 -7.83 3.94
CA LEU A 190 10.13 -8.57 3.07
C LEU A 190 10.21 -10.06 3.40
N SER A 191 9.07 -10.72 3.54
CA SER A 191 9.03 -12.18 3.74
C SER A 191 9.16 -12.92 2.41
N ARG A 192 10.04 -13.94 2.35
CA ARG A 192 10.17 -14.87 1.22
C ARG A 192 9.10 -15.96 1.22
N ARG A 193 8.48 -16.21 2.38
CA ARG A 193 7.43 -17.23 2.58
C ARG A 193 6.21 -16.58 3.23
N PRO A 194 5.45 -15.76 2.49
CA PRO A 194 4.31 -15.04 3.05
C PRO A 194 3.15 -15.95 3.49
N ASP A 195 3.12 -17.19 3.00
CA ASP A 195 2.00 -18.13 3.19
C ASP A 195 2.29 -19.19 4.28
N GLU A 196 3.44 -19.15 4.95
CA GLU A 196 3.72 -19.97 6.15
C GLU A 196 3.25 -19.23 7.42
N ILE A 197 1.95 -19.00 7.54
CA ILE A 197 1.32 -18.71 8.85
C ILE A 197 0.84 -20.06 9.41
N LYS A 198 1.42 -20.47 10.55
CA LYS A 198 0.97 -21.60 11.37
C LYS A 198 -0.45 -21.39 11.90
#